data_AF-A0A1X0HSF1-F1
#
_entry.id   AF-A0A1X0HSF1-F1
#
_cell.length_a   1.000
_cell.length_b   1.000
_cell.length_c   1.000
_cell.angle_alpha   90.00
_cell.angle_beta   90.00
_cell.angle_gamma   90.00
#
_symmetry.space_group_name_H-M   'P 1'
#
loop_
_entity.id
_entity.type
_entity.pdbx_description
1 polymer ?
#
loop_
_entity_poly.entity_id
_entity_poly.type
_entity_poly.pdbx_seq_one_letter_code
_entity_poly.pdbx_strand_id
1 'polypeptide(L)'
;GLHRTLLGDGLATSAAGLFGGPPNTTYAEVTGAVMLTKNYNPKIMTWAAVIAITLAFVGKFGAILQSIPVPVMGGILCLLF
;
A
#
# COMPACT_ATOMS: atom_id res chain seq x y z
N GLY A 1 -16.28 4.56 14.11
CA GLY A 1 -15.46 4.57 12.87
C GLY A 1 -14.01 4.34 13.21
N LEU A 2 -13.37 5.35 13.81
CA LEU A 2 -11.93 5.39 14.11
C LEU A 2 -11.40 4.16 14.87
N HIS A 3 -12.10 3.68 15.90
CA HIS A 3 -11.66 2.49 16.66
C HIS A 3 -11.64 1.21 15.81
N ARG A 4 -12.54 1.05 14.84
CA ARG A 4 -12.54 -0.11 13.93
C ARG A 4 -11.42 -0.01 12.89
N THR A 5 -11.11 1.19 12.42
CA THR A 5 -9.98 1.44 11.51
C THR A 5 -8.64 1.23 12.21
N LEU A 6 -8.47 1.79 13.41
CA LEU A 6 -7.26 1.62 14.23
C LEU A 6 -7.03 0.16 14.65
N LEU A 7 -8.09 -0.56 15.03
CA LEU A 7 -7.99 -2.00 15.29
C LEU A 7 -7.64 -2.78 14.00
N GLY A 8 -8.18 -2.37 12.85
CA GLY A 8 -7.84 -2.96 11.56
C GLY A 8 -6.37 -2.79 11.20
N ASP A 9 -5.84 -1.57 11.30
CA ASP A 9 -4.42 -1.27 11.04
C ASP A 9 -3.50 -1.98 12.03
N GLY A 10 -3.88 -2.06 13.31
CA GLY A 10 -3.14 -2.78 14.34
C GLY A 10 -3.09 -4.29 14.10
N LEU A 11 -4.20 -4.90 13.68
CA LEU A 11 -4.25 -6.32 13.33
C LEU A 11 -3.48 -6.62 12.04
N ALA A 12 -3.62 -5.77 11.02
CA ALA A 12 -2.89 -5.89 9.76
C ALA A 12 -1.38 -5.75 9.96
N THR A 13 -0.96 -4.83 10.84
CA THR A 13 0.46 -4.64 11.22
C THR A 13 0.98 -5.80 12.03
N SER A 14 0.18 -6.33 12.97
CA SER A 14 0.57 -7.50 13.77
C SER A 14 0.72 -8.75 12.90
N ALA A 15 -0.20 -8.97 11.96
CA ALA A 15 -0.09 -10.04 10.97
C ALA A 15 1.13 -9.84 10.07
N ALA A 16 1.36 -8.63 9.54
CA ALA A 16 2.54 -8.33 8.73
C ALA A 16 3.84 -8.59 9.50
N GLY A 17 3.93 -8.14 10.77
CA GLY A 17 5.08 -8.38 11.63
C GLY A 17 5.37 -9.86 11.88
N LEU A 18 4.33 -10.70 12.02
CA LEU A 18 4.49 -12.16 12.14
C LEU A 18 5.05 -12.79 10.85
N PHE A 19 4.72 -12.23 9.68
CA PHE A 19 5.26 -12.66 8.39
C PHE A 19 6.55 -11.91 7.98
N GLY A 20 7.13 -11.08 8.87
CA GLY A 20 8.36 -10.31 8.63
C GLY A 20 8.20 -9.10 7.71
N GLY A 21 6.95 -8.67 7.45
CA GLY A 21 6.63 -7.47 6.69
C GLY A 21 6.75 -6.19 7.53
N PRO A 22 6.93 -5.02 6.87
CA PRO A 22 6.98 -3.73 7.55
C PRO A 22 5.61 -3.36 8.15
N PRO A 23 5.57 -2.42 9.12
CA PRO A 23 4.32 -1.92 9.68
C PRO A 23 3.42 -1.32 8.59
N ASN A 24 2.14 -1.67 8.60
CA ASN A 24 1.17 -1.15 7.65
C ASN A 24 0.44 0.05 8.25
N THR A 25 0.25 1.09 7.45
CA THR A 25 -0.55 2.27 7.83
C THR A 25 -1.41 2.71 6.66
N THR A 26 -2.46 3.46 6.94
CA THR A 26 -3.29 4.06 5.89
C THR A 26 -2.47 5.06 5.06
N TYR A 27 -2.27 4.77 3.78
CA TYR A 27 -1.52 5.64 2.85
C TYR A 27 -2.32 6.91 2.50
N ALA A 28 -1.70 8.07 2.73
CA ALA A 28 -2.29 9.38 2.46
C ALA A 28 -2.50 9.61 0.96
N GLU A 29 -1.60 9.08 0.14
CA GLU A 29 -1.62 9.15 -1.33
C GLU A 29 -2.86 8.47 -1.90
N VAL A 30 -3.19 7.28 -1.38
CA VAL A 30 -4.37 6.52 -1.80
C VAL A 30 -5.65 7.24 -1.36
N THR A 31 -5.63 7.81 -0.16
CA THR A 31 -6.75 8.62 0.35
C THR A 31 -6.97 9.88 -0.51
N GLY A 32 -5.90 10.56 -0.91
CA GLY A 32 -5.96 11.71 -1.83
C GLY A 32 -6.44 11.34 -3.22
N ALA A 33 -5.97 10.22 -3.78
CA ALA A 33 -6.44 9.72 -5.08
C ALA A 33 -7.93 9.36 -5.07
N VAL A 34 -8.43 8.76 -3.98
CA VAL A 34 -9.86 8.47 -3.80
C VAL A 34 -10.69 9.76 -3.69
N MET A 35 -10.17 10.80 -3.02
CA MET A 35 -10.83 12.11 -2.97
C MET A 35 -10.91 12.76 -4.36
N LEU A 36 -9.83 12.70 -5.15
CA LEU A 36 -9.79 13.27 -6.51
C LEU A 36 -10.70 12.51 -7.48
N THR A 37 -10.69 11.18 -7.42
CA THR A 37 -11.54 10.32 -8.28
C THR A 37 -12.99 10.24 -7.80
N LYS A 38 -13.29 10.78 -6.61
CA LYS A 38 -14.60 10.76 -5.93
C LYS A 38 -15.22 9.36 -5.79
N ASN A 39 -14.39 8.32 -5.83
CA ASN A 39 -14.85 6.93 -5.85
C ASN A 39 -14.55 6.22 -4.54
N TYR A 40 -15.48 6.37 -3.59
CA TYR A 40 -15.35 5.85 -2.21
C TYR A 40 -15.77 4.38 -2.06
N ASN A 41 -15.82 3.61 -3.15
CA ASN A 41 -16.28 2.23 -3.10
C ASN A 41 -15.19 1.30 -2.52
N PRO A 42 -15.40 0.67 -1.34
CA PRO A 42 -14.39 -0.17 -0.71
C PRO A 42 -14.05 -1.42 -1.52
N LYS A 43 -14.93 -1.85 -2.44
CA LYS A 43 -14.67 -2.99 -3.35
C LYS A 43 -13.45 -2.75 -4.24
N ILE A 44 -13.16 -1.49 -4.58
CA ILE A 44 -12.00 -1.15 -5.42
C ILE A 44 -10.70 -1.39 -4.67
N MET A 45 -10.67 -1.10 -3.36
CA MET A 45 -9.51 -1.40 -2.52
C MET A 45 -9.28 -2.91 -2.40
N THR A 46 -10.35 -3.72 -2.35
CA THR A 46 -10.22 -5.18 -2.36
C THR A 46 -9.63 -5.70 -3.67
N TRP A 47 -10.10 -5.20 -4.83
CA TRP A 47 -9.50 -5.57 -6.13
C TRP A 47 -8.04 -5.16 -6.23
N ALA A 48 -7.69 -3.96 -5.77
CA ALA A 48 -6.30 -3.51 -5.71
C ALA A 48 -5.43 -4.44 -4.85
N ALA A 49 -5.92 -4.88 -3.68
CA ALA A 49 -5.23 -5.83 -2.83
C ALA A 49 -5.01 -7.19 -3.50
N VAL A 50 -6.00 -7.72 -4.20
CA VAL A 50 -5.88 -9.01 -4.94
C VAL A 50 -4.85 -8.90 -6.06
N ILE A 51 -4.85 -7.79 -6.81
CA ILE A 51 -3.84 -7.53 -7.85
C ILE A 51 -2.45 -7.41 -7.24
N ALA A 52 -2.31 -6.69 -6.13
CA ALA A 52 -1.02 -6.56 -5.43
C ALA A 52 -0.48 -7.91 -4.95
N ILE A 53 -1.32 -8.76 -4.36
CA ILE A 53 -0.95 -10.13 -3.96
C ILE A 53 -0.52 -10.94 -5.18
N THR A 54 -1.28 -10.87 -6.28
CA THR A 54 -0.97 -11.61 -7.51
C THR A 54 0.37 -11.18 -8.10
N LEU A 55 0.64 -9.87 -8.14
CA LEU A 55 1.91 -9.31 -8.60
C LEU A 55 3.09 -9.65 -7.67
N ALA A 56 2.85 -9.79 -6.36
CA ALA A 56 3.87 -10.20 -5.41
C ALA A 56 4.43 -11.61 -5.70
N PHE A 57 3.62 -12.51 -6.27
CA PHE A 57 4.09 -13.83 -6.72
C PHE A 57 4.86 -13.78 -8.05
N VAL A 58 4.84 -12.66 -8.79
CA VAL A 58 5.57 -12.50 -10.05
C VAL A 58 6.99 -11.99 -9.74
N GLY A 59 7.94 -12.90 -9.57
CA GLY A 59 9.34 -12.56 -9.25
C GLY A 59 10.02 -11.59 -10.25
N LYS A 60 9.60 -11.58 -11.52
CA LYS A 60 10.07 -10.59 -12.52
C LYS A 60 9.69 -9.15 -12.16
N PHE A 61 8.53 -8.94 -11.56
CA PHE A 61 8.09 -7.61 -11.13
C PHE A 61 8.94 -7.13 -9.94
N GLY A 62 9.22 -8.01 -8.99
CA GLY A 62 10.16 -7.72 -7.89
C GLY A 62 11.56 -7.34 -8.37
N ALA A 63 12.10 -8.04 -9.37
CA ALA A 63 13.40 -7.71 -9.96
C ALA A 63 13.41 -6.34 -10.66
N ILE A 64 12.32 -5.97 -11.33
CA ILE A 64 12.18 -4.64 -11.94
C ILE A 64 12.14 -3.56 -10.85
N LEU A 65 11.42 -3.77 -9.74
CA LEU A 65 11.40 -2.83 -8.63
C LEU A 65 12.80 -2.63 -8.02
N GLN A 66 13.60 -3.69 -7.90
CA GLN A 66 14.99 -3.59 -7.44
C GLN A 66 15.92 -2.90 -8.44
N SER A 67 15.56 -2.85 -9.72
CA SER A 67 16.32 -2.12 -10.74
C SER A 67 16.07 -0.60 -10.73
N ILE A 68 15.10 -0.12 -9.93
CA ILE A 68 14.78 1.31 -9.86
C ILE A 68 15.89 2.04 -9.09
N PRO A 69 16.50 3.09 -9.68
CA PRO A 69 17.55 3.85 -9.02
C PRO A 69 17.01 4.65 -7.83
N VAL A 70 17.77 4.63 -6.72
CA VAL A 70 17.49 5.36 -5.47
C VAL A 70 17.09 6.84 -5.69
N PRO A 71 17.71 7.63 -6.60
CA PRO A 71 17.28 9.00 -6.87
C PRO A 71 15.82 9.14 -7.32
N VAL A 72 15.27 8.16 -8.04
CA VAL A 72 13.86 8.16 -8.50
C VAL A 72 12.92 7.85 -7.34
N MET A 73 13.30 6.91 -6.48
CA MET A 73 12.55 6.64 -5.24
C MET A 73 12.52 7.87 -4.33
N GLY A 74 13.65 8.57 -4.18
CA GLY A 74 13.73 9.82 -3.42
C GLY A 74 12.85 10.93 -3.98
N GLY A 75 12.81 11.10 -5.32
CA GLY A 75 11.97 12.10 -5.97
C GLY A 75 10.47 11.87 -5.76
N ILE A 76 10.03 10.61 -5.78
CA ILE A 76 8.62 10.27 -5.49
C ILE A 76 8.30 10.55 -4.01
N LEU A 77 9.19 10.20 -3.09
CA LEU A 77 8.99 10.51 -1.65
C LEU A 77 8.88 12.03 -1.41
N CYS A 78 9.68 12.85 -2.09
CA CYS A 78 9.58 14.32 -1.99
C CYS A 78 8.29 14.93 -2.58
N LEU A 79 7.61 14.24 -3.49
CA LEU A 79 6.31 14.68 -4.02
C LEU A 79 5.13 14.26 -3.14
N LEU A 80 5.32 13.19 -2.36
CA LEU A 80 4.28 12.58 -1.54
C LEU A 80 4.30 13.06 -0.08
N PHE A 81 5.45 13.56 0.40
CA PHE A 81 5.60 14.33 1.65
C PHE A 81 5.36 15.82 1.44
#